data_AF-A0A5K7XJ87-F1
#
_entry.id   AF-A0A5K7XJ87-F1
#
_cell.length_a   1.000
_cell.length_b   1.000
_cell.length_c   1.000
_cell.angle_alpha   90.00
_cell.angle_beta   90.00
_cell.angle_gamma   90.00
#
_symmetry.space_group_name_H-M   'P 1'
#
loop_
_entity.id
_entity.type
_entity.pdbx_description
1 polymer ?
#
loop_
_entity_poly.entity_id
_entity_poly.type
_entity_poly.pdbx_seq_one_letter_code
_entity_poly.pdbx_strand_id
1 'polypeptide(L)'
;MQIYGATQLHGAQSLQGPHWNRSTTPASSTQAADTVEFSAAAEAALSAADGGDFRADLVARVKAQIADGTYDTADKMAMAFDSMLDELA
;
A
#
# COMPACT_ATOMS: atom_id res chain seq x y z
N MET A 1 -36.90 -11.33 34.58
CA MET A 1 -36.99 -9.95 34.06
C MET A 1 -37.02 -9.01 35.25
N GLN A 2 -35.84 -8.59 35.72
CA GLN A 2 -35.68 -7.62 36.81
C GLN A 2 -34.87 -6.46 36.27
N ILE A 3 -35.57 -5.34 36.06
CA ILE A 3 -35.07 -4.08 35.54
C ILE A 3 -34.72 -3.25 36.77
N TYR A 4 -33.42 -3.07 37.02
CA TYR A 4 -32.95 -2.11 38.02
C TYR A 4 -32.72 -0.77 37.33
N GLY A 5 -33.48 0.23 37.77
CA GLY A 5 -33.56 1.55 37.17
C GLY A 5 -32.47 2.53 37.61
N ALA A 6 -32.50 3.66 36.90
CA ALA A 6 -32.01 5.00 37.23
C ALA A 6 -30.57 5.15 37.77
N THR A 7 -29.69 5.54 36.85
CA THR A 7 -28.70 6.62 37.03
C THR A 7 -27.71 6.48 38.19
N GLN A 8 -26.61 5.75 37.98
CA GLN A 8 -25.36 6.05 38.68
C GLN A 8 -24.71 7.28 38.05
N LEU A 9 -25.24 8.46 38.39
CA LEU A 9 -24.58 9.75 38.19
C LEU A 9 -23.29 9.75 39.01
N HIS A 10 -22.17 9.42 38.38
CA HIS A 10 -20.85 9.71 38.95
C HIS A 10 -20.66 11.22 38.87
N GLY A 11 -20.89 11.91 39.98
CA GLY A 11 -20.54 13.32 40.13
C GLY A 11 -19.03 13.53 40.01
N ALA A 12 -18.61 14.74 39.61
CA ALA A 12 -17.21 15.08 39.42
C ALA A 12 -16.41 14.88 40.71
N GLN A 13 -15.50 13.91 40.71
CA GLN A 13 -14.48 13.73 41.74
C GLN A 13 -13.12 13.98 41.10
N SER A 14 -12.74 15.25 41.09
CA SER A 14 -11.37 15.70 40.83
C SER A 14 -10.60 15.73 42.14
N LEU A 15 -9.41 15.11 42.22
CA LEU A 15 -8.32 15.58 43.08
C LEU A 15 -6.99 15.04 42.53
N GLN A 16 -6.27 15.95 41.87
CA GLN A 16 -4.96 15.76 41.24
C GLN A 16 -3.87 15.78 42.33
N GLY A 17 -3.31 14.61 42.66
CA GLY A 17 -2.16 14.48 43.54
C GLY A 17 -0.84 14.80 42.82
N PRO A 18 0.24 15.14 43.55
CA PRO A 18 1.52 15.54 42.97
C PRO A 18 2.07 14.45 42.05
N HIS A 19 2.46 14.88 40.85
CA HIS A 19 2.98 14.08 39.73
C HIS A 19 4.35 13.46 40.05
N TRP A 20 4.36 12.38 40.82
CA TRP A 20 5.57 11.54 40.96
C TRP A 20 5.62 10.55 39.81
N ASN A 21 6.44 10.92 38.81
CA ASN A 21 7.04 10.09 37.77
C ASN A 21 6.24 8.84 37.37
N ARG A 22 5.06 9.05 36.77
CA ARG A 22 4.46 8.00 35.95
C ARG A 22 5.16 8.06 34.60
N SER A 23 6.08 7.13 34.34
CA SER A 23 6.56 6.89 32.98
C SER A 23 5.32 6.82 32.09
N THR A 24 5.20 7.76 31.16
CA THR A 24 4.24 7.68 30.08
C THR A 24 4.68 6.51 29.22
N THR A 25 4.25 5.30 29.55
CA THR A 25 4.28 4.21 28.57
C THR A 25 3.46 4.73 27.41
N PRO A 26 4.03 4.93 26.21
CA PRO A 26 3.19 5.23 25.06
C PRO A 26 2.21 4.07 24.98
N ALA A 27 0.92 4.38 24.94
CA ALA A 27 -0.06 3.40 24.54
C ALA A 27 0.26 3.08 23.08
N SER A 28 1.11 2.07 22.84
CA SER A 28 1.20 1.45 21.54
C SER A 28 -0.17 0.86 21.29
N SER A 29 -0.98 1.55 20.49
CA SER A 29 -2.07 0.92 19.78
C SER A 29 -1.41 -0.13 18.89
N THR A 30 -1.35 -1.38 19.36
CA THR A 30 -1.11 -2.52 18.49
C THR A 30 -2.33 -2.61 17.58
N GLN A 31 -2.36 -1.79 16.53
CA GLN A 31 -3.28 -2.00 15.43
C GLN A 31 -2.95 -3.38 14.89
N ALA A 32 -3.96 -4.24 14.78
CA ALA A 32 -3.81 -5.50 14.08
C ALA A 32 -3.24 -5.17 12.69
N ALA A 33 -2.12 -5.78 12.34
CA ALA A 33 -1.53 -5.61 11.02
C ALA A 33 -2.53 -6.16 10.01
N ASP A 34 -2.96 -5.31 9.08
CA ASP A 34 -3.77 -5.77 7.97
C ASP A 34 -2.93 -6.67 7.07
N THR A 35 -3.51 -7.78 6.61
CA THR A 35 -2.82 -8.77 5.78
C THR A 35 -3.47 -8.82 4.40
N VAL A 36 -2.68 -8.60 3.36
CA VAL A 36 -3.11 -8.77 1.98
C VAL A 36 -2.83 -10.21 1.55
N GLU A 37 -3.89 -10.97 1.32
CA GLU A 37 -3.82 -12.33 0.76
C GLU A 37 -4.32 -12.32 -0.69
N PHE A 38 -3.56 -12.94 -1.59
CA PHE A 38 -3.98 -13.11 -2.99
C PHE A 38 -4.85 -14.36 -3.11
N SER A 39 -5.81 -14.33 -4.04
CA SER A 39 -6.60 -15.53 -4.32
C SER A 39 -5.76 -16.55 -5.09
N ALA A 40 -6.06 -17.84 -4.92
CA ALA A 40 -5.38 -18.91 -5.68
C ALA A 40 -5.50 -18.72 -7.21
N ALA A 41 -6.57 -18.09 -7.68
CA ALA A 41 -6.75 -17.73 -9.08
C ALA A 41 -5.77 -16.61 -9.51
N ALA A 42 -5.55 -15.61 -8.65
CA ALA A 42 -4.57 -14.54 -8.92
C ALA A 42 -3.14 -15.08 -8.92
N GLU A 43 -2.79 -16.00 -8.00
CA GLU A 43 -1.48 -16.65 -7.99
C GLU A 43 -1.24 -17.48 -9.26
N ALA A 44 -2.25 -18.23 -9.72
CA ALA A 44 -2.16 -18.98 -10.97
C ALA A 44 -1.99 -18.06 -12.19
N ALA A 45 -2.70 -16.93 -12.22
CA ALA A 45 -2.58 -15.95 -13.30
C ALA A 45 -1.19 -15.28 -13.33
N LEU A 46 -0.64 -14.94 -12.16
CA LEU A 46 0.72 -14.39 -12.03
C LEU A 46 1.77 -15.39 -12.53
N SER A 47 1.67 -16.66 -12.12
CA SER A 47 2.60 -17.70 -12.57
C SER A 47 2.51 -17.94 -14.09
N ALA A 48 1.31 -17.81 -14.68
CA ALA A 48 1.14 -17.88 -16.13
C ALA A 48 1.75 -16.67 -16.86
N ALA A 49 1.68 -15.47 -16.27
CA ALA A 49 2.26 -14.24 -16.83
C ALA A 49 3.80 -14.23 -16.72
N ASP A 50 4.35 -14.79 -15.64
CA ASP A 50 5.80 -14.88 -15.39
C ASP A 50 6.50 -15.93 -16.28
N GLY A 51 5.75 -16.71 -17.06
CA GLY A 51 6.29 -17.71 -17.97
C GLY A 51 7.03 -17.15 -19.20
N GLY A 52 7.07 -15.82 -19.37
CA GLY A 52 7.83 -15.17 -20.43
C GLY A 52 9.32 -15.12 -20.09
N ASP A 53 10.17 -15.75 -20.91
CA ASP A 53 11.63 -15.68 -20.76
C ASP A 53 12.12 -14.22 -20.69
N PHE A 54 13.05 -13.95 -19.77
CA PHE A 54 13.62 -12.61 -19.61
C PHE A 54 14.47 -12.26 -20.84
N ARG A 55 14.00 -11.30 -21.65
CA ARG A 55 14.65 -10.90 -22.91
C ARG A 55 15.84 -9.96 -22.65
N ALA A 56 16.90 -10.49 -22.05
CA ALA A 56 18.12 -9.75 -21.71
C ALA A 56 18.72 -8.99 -22.92
N ASP A 57 18.71 -9.59 -24.11
CA ASP A 57 19.22 -8.97 -25.34
C ASP A 57 18.42 -7.73 -25.74
N LEU A 58 17.09 -7.77 -25.58
CA LEU A 58 16.23 -6.62 -25.87
C LEU A 58 16.55 -5.48 -24.91
N VAL A 59 16.70 -5.79 -23.62
CA VAL A 59 17.06 -4.80 -22.60
C VAL A 59 18.41 -4.17 -22.91
N ALA A 60 19.41 -4.97 -23.27
CA ALA A 60 20.73 -4.46 -23.63
C ALA A 60 20.68 -3.51 -24.85
N ARG A 61 19.93 -3.90 -25.89
CA ARG A 61 19.72 -3.06 -27.09
C ARG A 61 19.02 -1.75 -26.76
N VAL A 62 17.95 -1.79 -25.99
CA VAL A 62 17.20 -0.58 -25.60
C VAL A 62 18.08 0.36 -24.78
N LYS A 63 18.83 -0.18 -23.81
CA LYS A 63 19.80 0.61 -23.02
C LYS A 63 20.82 1.31 -23.90
N ALA A 64 21.36 0.63 -24.92
CA ALA A 64 22.30 1.23 -25.86
C ALA A 64 21.66 2.39 -26.65
N GLN A 65 20.42 2.22 -27.14
CA GLN A 65 19.70 3.29 -27.86
C GLN A 65 19.40 4.49 -26.97
N ILE A 66 19.10 4.28 -25.69
CA ILE A 66 18.88 5.37 -24.72
C ILE A 66 20.18 6.13 -24.48
N ALA A 67 21.29 5.42 -24.28
CA ALA A 67 22.60 6.04 -24.07
C ALA A 67 23.07 6.85 -25.29
N ASP A 68 22.74 6.39 -26.50
CA ASP A 68 23.01 7.07 -27.77
C ASP A 68 22.03 8.21 -28.06
N GLY A 69 20.94 8.34 -27.30
CA GLY A 69 19.90 9.35 -27.50
C GLY A 69 18.98 9.08 -28.71
N THR A 70 19.08 7.91 -29.33
CA THR A 70 18.26 7.50 -30.50
C THR A 70 16.99 6.74 -30.11
N TYR A 71 16.76 6.52 -28.82
CA TYR A 71 15.57 5.86 -28.33
C TYR A 71 14.31 6.72 -28.48
N ASP A 72 14.39 8.02 -28.16
CA ASP A 72 13.24 8.92 -28.08
C ASP A 72 12.92 9.52 -29.46
N THR A 73 11.96 8.90 -30.15
CA THR A 73 11.45 9.38 -31.44
C THR A 73 10.02 9.90 -31.28
N ALA A 74 9.63 10.86 -32.13
CA ALA A 74 8.27 11.41 -32.09
C ALA A 74 7.17 10.33 -32.21
N ASP A 75 7.43 9.32 -33.03
CA ASP A 75 6.51 8.18 -33.24
C ASP A 75 6.35 7.31 -31.99
N LYS A 76 7.47 6.96 -31.33
CA LYS A 76 7.43 6.22 -30.06
C LYS A 76 6.75 7.01 -28.94
N MET A 77 6.93 8.33 -28.92
CA MET A 77 6.29 9.20 -27.94
C MET A 77 4.77 9.24 -28.15
N ALA A 78 4.30 9.40 -29.39
CA ALA A 78 2.86 9.37 -29.70
C ALA A 78 2.24 8.03 -29.29
N MET A 79 2.88 6.91 -29.64
CA MET A 79 2.42 5.57 -29.25
C MET A 79 2.40 5.37 -27.73
N ALA A 80 3.41 5.87 -27.01
CA ALA A 80 3.44 5.80 -25.56
C ALA A 80 2.31 6.60 -24.91
N PHE A 81 1.98 7.77 -25.47
CA PHE A 81 0.83 8.57 -25.01
C PHE A 81 -0.49 7.84 -25.25
N ASP A 82 -0.70 7.27 -26.43
CA ASP A 82 -1.93 6.51 -26.73
C ASP A 82 -2.07 5.30 -25.79
N SER A 83 -1.01 4.51 -25.62
CA SER A 83 -1.01 3.36 -24.71
C SER A 83 -1.25 3.74 -23.25
N MET A 84 -0.76 4.90 -22.80
CA MET A 84 -1.01 5.42 -21.45
C MET A 84 -2.49 5.80 -21.26
N LEU A 85 -3.12 6.37 -22.29
CA LEU A 85 -4.54 6.71 -22.24
C LEU A 85 -5.42 5.44 -22.28
N ASP A 86 -5.02 4.43 -23.05
CA ASP A 86 -5.70 3.14 -23.08
C ASP A 86 -5.65 2.40 -21.72
N GLU A 87 -4.55 2.53 -20.97
CA GLU A 87 -4.43 1.93 -19.62
C GLU A 87 -5.34 2.62 -18.59
N LEU A 88 -5.67 3.90 -18.78
CA LEU A 88 -6.51 4.66 -17.87
C LEU A 88 -8.03 4.48 -18.10
N ALA A 89 -8.43 3.93 -19.26
CA ALA A 89 -9.83 3.76 -19.66
C ALA A 89 -10.43 2.45 -19.13
#